data_AF-A0A9Q8PCN9-F1
#
_entry.id   AF-A0A9Q8PCN9-F1
#
_cell.length_a   1.000
_cell.length_b   1.000
_cell.length_c   1.000
_cell.angle_alpha   90.00
_cell.angle_beta   90.00
_cell.angle_gamma   90.00
#
_symmetry.space_group_name_H-M   'P 1'
#
loop_
_entity.id
_entity.type
_entity.pdbx_description
1 polymer ?
#
loop_
_entity_poly.entity_id
_entity_poly.type
_entity_poly.pdbx_seq_one_letter_code
_entity_poly.pdbx_strand_id
1 'polypeptide(L)'
;MAAQGEPRAAGNVSAIPELLGMILLETDEVTLFVLQSVNSTFNAIITTSTAIQKRMCLVSTRLRTPVTFPRRQPHHPCHAPV
;
A
#
# COMPACT_ATOMS: atom_id res chain seq x y z
N MET A 1 -3.20 -52.15 -15.65
CA MET A 1 -1.95 -51.36 -15.59
C MET A 1 -2.30 -49.94 -15.21
N ALA A 2 -1.53 -49.36 -14.31
CA ALA A 2 -1.93 -48.35 -13.33
C ALA A 2 -2.46 -47.02 -13.90
N ALA A 3 -3.42 -46.45 -13.17
CA ALA A 3 -3.84 -45.06 -13.25
C ALA A 3 -2.76 -44.18 -12.60
N GLN A 4 -2.24 -43.20 -13.34
CA GLN A 4 -1.52 -42.07 -12.77
C GLN A 4 -2.11 -40.77 -13.34
N GLY A 5 -3.22 -40.35 -12.73
CA GLY A 5 -3.54 -38.93 -12.64
C GLY A 5 -3.05 -38.47 -11.29
N GLU A 6 -1.91 -37.78 -11.22
CA GLU A 6 -1.51 -37.06 -10.02
C GLU A 6 -2.23 -35.71 -9.98
N PRO A 7 -3.07 -35.44 -8.96
CA PRO A 7 -3.63 -34.12 -8.77
C PRO A 7 -2.66 -33.24 -7.96
N ARG A 8 -2.29 -32.10 -8.56
CA ARG A 8 -2.18 -30.79 -7.90
C ARG A 8 -1.27 -30.72 -6.64
N ALA A 9 0.04 -30.63 -6.84
CA ALA A 9 0.95 -30.03 -5.85
C ALA A 9 0.94 -28.47 -5.90
N ALA A 10 -0.20 -27.86 -6.24
CA ALA A 10 -0.37 -26.40 -6.28
C ALA A 10 -0.88 -25.81 -4.94
N GLY A 11 -1.17 -26.67 -3.94
CA GLY A 11 -1.81 -26.26 -2.69
C GLY A 11 -0.90 -25.63 -1.62
N ASN A 12 0.42 -25.87 -1.68
CA ASN A 12 1.30 -25.54 -0.55
C ASN A 12 2.07 -24.22 -0.71
N VAL A 13 2.08 -23.63 -1.91
CA VAL A 13 2.83 -22.38 -2.18
C VAL A 13 2.04 -21.15 -1.69
N SER A 14 0.72 -21.24 -1.54
CA SER A 14 -0.13 -20.13 -1.10
C SER A 14 -0.07 -19.87 0.41
N ALA A 15 0.37 -20.84 1.23
CA ALA A 15 0.44 -20.70 2.68
C ALA A 15 1.65 -19.86 3.15
N ILE A 16 2.71 -19.80 2.34
CA ILE A 16 3.95 -19.08 2.66
C ILE A 16 3.75 -17.56 2.77
N PRO A 17 3.09 -16.87 1.82
CA PRO A 17 2.84 -15.43 1.94
C PRO A 17 1.90 -15.09 3.10
N GLU A 18 0.94 -15.95 3.43
CA GLU A 18 0.05 -15.76 4.59
C GLU A 18 0.82 -15.86 5.91
N LEU A 19 1.66 -16.89 6.06
CA LEU A 19 2.53 -17.05 7.22
C LEU A 19 3.50 -15.87 7.36
N LEU A 20 4.10 -15.44 6.25
CA LEU A 20 5.02 -14.31 6.24
C LEU A 20 4.30 -13.01 6.63
N GLY A 21 3.06 -12.81 6.19
CA GLY A 21 2.21 -11.70 6.62
C GLY A 21 1.98 -11.68 8.14
N MET A 22 1.77 -12.84 8.77
CA MET A 22 1.61 -12.94 10.23
C MET A 22 2.89 -12.59 10.98
N ILE A 23 4.05 -13.09 10.52
CA ILE A 23 5.37 -12.77 11.12
C ILE A 23 5.65 -11.26 11.01
N LEU A 24 5.37 -10.67 9.85
CA LEU A 24 5.53 -9.23 9.63
C LEU A 24 4.62 -8.42 10.56
N LEU A 25 3.45 -8.94 10.93
CA LEU A 25 2.54 -8.25 11.84
C LEU A 25 3.09 -8.16 13.28
N GLU A 26 3.91 -9.13 13.69
CA GLU A 26 4.59 -9.13 15.00
C GLU A 26 5.91 -8.35 15.01
N THR A 27 6.43 -8.01 13.83
CA THR A 27 7.67 -7.25 13.66
C THR A 27 7.45 -5.76 13.97
N ASP A 28 8.51 -5.07 14.44
CA ASP A 28 8.47 -3.63 14.71
C ASP A 28 8.36 -2.79 13.42
N GLU A 29 7.85 -1.57 13.53
CA GLU A 29 7.59 -0.73 12.36
C GLU A 29 8.87 -0.34 11.60
N VAL A 30 10.00 -0.12 12.30
CA VAL A 30 11.26 0.29 11.68
C VAL A 30 11.82 -0.85 10.82
N THR A 31 11.80 -2.07 11.34
CA THR A 31 12.22 -3.26 10.59
C THR A 31 11.31 -3.50 9.40
N LEU A 32 9.99 -3.24 9.50
CA LEU A 32 9.07 -3.33 8.37
C LEU A 32 9.42 -2.35 7.23
N PHE A 33 9.80 -1.11 7.56
CA PHE A 33 10.26 -0.15 6.54
C PHE A 33 11.55 -0.61 5.85
N VAL A 34 12.50 -1.17 6.61
CA VAL A 34 13.73 -1.73 6.05
C VAL A 34 13.41 -2.90 5.12
N LEU A 35 12.60 -3.86 5.58
CA LEU A 35 12.21 -5.05 4.79
C LEU A 35 11.47 -4.66 3.49
N GLN A 36 10.62 -3.64 3.54
CA GLN A 36 9.95 -3.10 2.36
C GLN A 36 10.96 -2.59 1.31
N SER A 37 12.03 -1.92 1.76
CA SER A 37 13.00 -1.28 0.86
C SER A 37 13.98 -2.27 0.21
N VAL A 38 14.26 -3.41 0.86
CA VAL A 38 15.30 -4.36 0.42
C VAL A 38 14.76 -5.51 -0.43
N ASN A 39 13.44 -5.76 -0.44
CA ASN A 39 12.89 -6.91 -1.13
C ASN A 39 11.50 -6.63 -1.73
N SER A 40 11.34 -6.91 -3.02
CA SER A 40 10.07 -6.77 -3.74
C SER A 40 8.97 -7.68 -3.19
N THR A 41 9.30 -8.85 -2.65
CA THR A 41 8.33 -9.78 -2.04
C THR A 41 7.79 -9.21 -0.73
N PHE A 42 8.65 -8.67 0.13
CA PHE A 42 8.21 -7.99 1.35
C PHE A 42 7.33 -6.78 1.01
N ASN A 43 7.74 -5.98 0.03
CA ASN A 43 6.94 -4.87 -0.44
C ASN A 43 5.56 -5.32 -0.98
N ALA A 44 5.50 -6.41 -1.75
CA ALA A 44 4.24 -6.95 -2.26
C ALA A 44 3.31 -7.42 -1.13
N ILE A 45 3.84 -8.05 -0.09
CA ILE A 45 3.06 -8.51 1.07
C ILE A 45 2.57 -7.33 1.92
N ILE A 46 3.45 -6.35 2.18
CA ILE A 46 3.10 -5.15 2.93
C ILE A 46 2.01 -4.36 2.19
N THR A 47 2.14 -4.17 0.88
CA THR A 47 1.16 -3.42 0.06
C THR A 47 -0.16 -4.13 -0.16
N THR A 48 -0.22 -5.46 -0.01
CA THR A 48 -1.47 -6.22 -0.06
C THR A 48 -2.14 -6.33 1.30
N SER A 49 -1.38 -6.31 2.39
CA SER A 49 -1.91 -6.40 3.76
C SER A 49 -2.32 -5.03 4.32
N THR A 50 -3.63 -4.80 4.40
CA THR A 50 -4.17 -3.57 5.02
C THR A 50 -3.87 -3.46 6.51
N ALA A 51 -3.72 -4.57 7.22
CA ALA A 51 -3.36 -4.57 8.65
C ALA A 51 -1.95 -4.03 8.86
N ILE A 52 -0.97 -4.51 8.07
CA ILE A 52 0.41 -4.04 8.12
C ILE A 52 0.48 -2.56 7.71
N GLN A 53 -0.22 -2.18 6.63
CA GLN A 53 -0.25 -0.76 6.20
C GLN A 53 -0.85 0.18 7.25
N LYS A 54 -1.87 -0.25 7.99
CA LYS A 54 -2.43 0.56 9.09
C LYS A 54 -1.41 0.73 10.21
N ARG A 55 -0.68 -0.33 10.56
CA ARG A 55 0.35 -0.28 11.60
C ARG A 55 1.51 0.63 11.21
N MET A 56 1.92 0.57 9.95
CA MET A 56 2.95 1.44 9.38
C MET A 56 2.44 2.86 9.02
N CYS A 57 1.18 3.20 9.32
CA CYS A 57 0.55 4.47 8.94
C CYS A 57 0.63 4.79 7.43
N LEU A 58 0.69 3.78 6.57
CA LEU A 58 0.74 3.93 5.11
C LEU A 58 -0.64 4.16 4.48
N VAL A 59 -1.71 3.81 5.21
CA VAL A 59 -3.07 4.09 4.76
C VAL A 59 -3.33 5.60 4.88
N SER A 60 -3.14 6.31 3.77
CA SER A 60 -3.66 7.67 3.64
C SER A 60 -5.17 7.60 3.75
N THR A 61 -5.71 7.97 4.90
CA THR A 61 -7.09 8.46 4.95
C THR A 61 -7.13 9.62 3.96
N ARG A 62 -7.78 9.41 2.81
CA ARG A 62 -8.20 10.53 1.97
C ARG A 62 -9.15 11.33 2.83
N LEU A 63 -8.62 12.22 3.66
CA LEU A 63 -9.33 13.40 4.10
C LEU A 63 -9.69 14.09 2.79
N ARG A 64 -10.89 13.81 2.28
CA ARG A 64 -11.56 14.64 1.28
C ARG A 64 -11.83 15.98 1.95
N THR A 65 -10.78 16.74 2.24
CA THR A 65 -10.91 18.18 2.31
C THR A 65 -10.88 18.61 0.85
N PRO A 66 -12.01 19.10 0.30
CA PRO A 66 -11.92 19.87 -0.92
C PRO A 66 -11.01 21.05 -0.59
N VAL A 67 -9.74 20.98 -1.02
CA VAL A 67 -8.89 22.16 -1.08
C VAL A 67 -9.48 22.99 -2.20
N THR A 68 -10.48 23.78 -1.86
CA THR A 68 -10.97 24.87 -2.69
C THR A 68 -9.81 25.86 -2.73
N PHE A 69 -8.93 25.72 -3.72
CA PHE A 69 -7.98 26.76 -4.03
C PHE A 69 -8.80 28.04 -4.25
N PRO A 70 -8.57 29.13 -3.48
CA PRO A 70 -9.14 30.41 -3.85
C PRO A 70 -8.56 30.74 -5.22
N ARG A 71 -9.40 30.61 -6.25
CA ARG A 71 -9.07 30.96 -7.62
C ARG A 71 -8.58 32.41 -7.56
N ARG A 72 -7.28 32.62 -7.74
CA ARG A 72 -6.70 33.97 -7.82
C ARG A 72 -7.52 34.73 -8.86
N GLN A 73 -8.32 35.70 -8.41
CA GLN A 73 -8.98 36.61 -9.34
C GLN A 73 -7.89 37.37 -10.08
N PRO A 74 -7.90 37.43 -11.42
CA PRO A 74 -7.05 38.37 -12.13
C PRO A 74 -7.49 39.77 -11.70
N HIS A 75 -6.61 40.51 -11.04
CA HIS A 75 -6.82 41.92 -10.75
C HIS A 75 -7.00 42.66 -12.08
N HIS A 76 -8.21 43.18 -12.32
CA HIS A 76 -8.44 44.13 -13.40
C HIS A 76 -7.65 45.42 -13.11
N PRO A 77 -6.85 45.95 -14.05
CA PRO A 77 -6.20 47.23 -13.86
C PRO A 77 -7.26 48.35 -13.86
N CYS A 78 -7.27 49.15 -12.80
CA CYS A 78 -8.10 50.33 -12.67
C CYS A 78 -7.77 51.32 -13.80
N HIS A 79 -8.74 51.60 -14.67
CA HIS A 79 -8.68 52.71 -15.61
C HIS A 79 -8.72 54.03 -14.81
N ALA A 80 -7.66 54.84 -14.93
CA ALA A 80 -7.67 56.22 -14.44
C ALA A 80 -8.54 57.09 -15.38
N PRO A 81 -9.37 58.00 -14.84
CA PRO A 81 -10.11 58.95 -15.65
C PRO A 81 -9.20 60.08 -16.14
N VAL A 82 -9.45 60.55 -17.37
CA VAL A 82 -8.90 61.77 -17.96
C VAL A 82 -9.84 62.93 -17.69
#